data_AF-A0A2K3MRB7-F1
#
_entry.id   AF-A0A2K3MRB7-F1
#
_cell.length_a   1.000
_cell.length_b   1.000
_cell.length_c   1.000
_cell.angle_alpha   90.00
_cell.angle_beta   90.00
_cell.angle_gamma   90.00
#
_symmetry.space_group_name_H-M   'P 1'
#
loop_
_entity.id
_entity.type
_entity.pdbx_description
1 polymer ?
#
loop_
_entity_poly.entity_id
_entity_poly.type
_entity_poly.pdbx_seq_one_letter_code
_entity_poly.pdbx_strand_id
1 'polypeptide(L)'
;MLPTITTTPTRLTTIQKVKSNLLFRSTLSELNGAMGDLGTYIPIVLSLTLSKNLNLGTTLIFTGFYNFLTGAMYGVPMPVQPMKSIAAVALSDPSFGIPEIMASGILTGGILLVLGFTGLMKLAYKLIPLCVVRGIQLAQGLSFALTAIKYVRKVQDLPKSKSLNGRDWFGFDGLVIAIVCVFFVVVVNGAGEKEHEFDEIEEELGGLAGQYKFGGRSGGCVAILGAAKLVLGFVLGSSLAHFFQQFPVGILGVLLLFAGIELAMACRDMNNKEDSFVMLLCTAVSLVGSSAALGFLCGMVVFGVLKVRNLTSVKSLSSIWKHEGQEQV
;
A
#
# COMPACT_ATOMS: atom_id res chain seq x y z
N MET A 1 28.56 -46.67 -7.86
CA MET A 1 28.85 -45.41 -8.58
C MET A 1 27.54 -44.86 -9.12
N LEU A 2 26.94 -43.89 -8.44
CA LEU A 2 25.74 -43.18 -8.92
C LEU A 2 26.20 -42.05 -9.86
N PRO A 3 25.57 -41.85 -11.04
CA PRO A 3 26.00 -40.84 -11.98
C PRO A 3 25.57 -39.46 -11.48
N THR A 4 26.55 -38.55 -11.40
CA THR A 4 26.35 -37.13 -11.08
C THR A 4 25.69 -36.45 -12.28
N ILE A 5 24.44 -36.03 -12.14
CA ILE A 5 23.75 -35.21 -13.15
C ILE A 5 24.27 -33.77 -13.02
N THR A 6 25.24 -33.41 -13.83
CA THR A 6 25.64 -32.02 -14.08
C THR A 6 24.54 -31.33 -14.90
N THR A 7 23.69 -30.53 -14.26
CA THR A 7 22.79 -29.61 -14.98
C THR A 7 23.55 -28.31 -15.31
N THR A 8 23.95 -28.17 -16.56
CA THR A 8 24.41 -26.89 -17.12
C THR A 8 23.25 -25.88 -17.15
N PRO A 9 23.40 -24.63 -16.69
CA PRO A 9 22.34 -23.63 -16.79
C PRO A 9 22.20 -23.18 -18.25
N THR A 10 21.29 -23.78 -19.00
CA THR A 10 20.88 -23.32 -20.33
C THR A 10 20.31 -21.90 -20.22
N ARG A 11 21.00 -20.90 -20.79
CA ARG A 11 20.44 -19.55 -21.00
C ARG A 11 19.20 -19.68 -21.88
N LEU A 12 18.02 -19.66 -21.27
CA LEU A 12 16.76 -19.52 -22.02
C LEU A 12 16.84 -18.26 -22.89
N THR A 13 16.46 -18.39 -24.15
CA THR A 13 16.27 -17.20 -25.00
C THR A 13 15.21 -16.30 -24.36
N THR A 14 15.33 -14.98 -24.51
CA THR A 14 14.40 -14.00 -23.89
C THR A 14 12.93 -14.34 -24.14
N ILE A 15 12.62 -14.88 -25.32
CA ILE A 15 11.28 -15.33 -25.72
C ILE A 15 10.84 -16.57 -24.92
N GLN A 16 11.73 -17.53 -24.68
CA GLN A 16 11.43 -18.70 -23.86
C GLN A 16 11.20 -18.30 -22.39
N LYS A 17 11.94 -17.31 -21.87
CA LYS A 17 11.73 -16.78 -20.53
C LYS A 17 10.38 -16.09 -20.37
N VAL A 18 9.99 -15.25 -21.34
CA VAL A 18 8.66 -14.61 -21.33
C VAL A 18 7.56 -15.66 -21.43
N LYS A 19 7.72 -16.66 -22.31
CA LYS A 19 6.77 -17.76 -22.41
C LYS A 19 6.66 -18.52 -21.10
N SER A 20 7.77 -18.87 -20.45
CA SER A 20 7.74 -19.59 -19.16
C SER A 20 7.10 -18.77 -18.05
N ASN A 21 7.33 -17.46 -18.03
CA ASN A 21 6.75 -16.53 -17.05
C ASN A 21 5.23 -16.38 -17.18
N LEU A 22 4.70 -16.54 -18.39
CA LEU A 22 3.27 -16.42 -18.70
C LEU A 22 2.54 -17.76 -18.74
N LEU A 23 3.23 -18.89 -18.50
CA LEU A 23 2.57 -20.19 -18.46
C LEU A 23 1.64 -20.29 -17.26
N PHE A 24 0.37 -20.61 -17.53
CA PHE A 24 -0.61 -20.84 -16.50
C PHE A 24 -0.42 -22.22 -15.88
N ARG A 25 -0.29 -22.29 -14.55
CA ARG A 25 -0.37 -23.57 -13.83
C ARG A 25 -1.83 -24.03 -13.71
N SER A 26 -2.77 -23.09 -13.51
CA SER A 26 -4.22 -23.31 -13.50
C SER A 26 -4.96 -22.02 -13.87
N THR A 27 -5.72 -22.02 -14.96
CA THR A 27 -6.39 -20.80 -15.48
C THR A 27 -7.35 -20.17 -14.46
N LEU A 28 -8.12 -20.99 -13.74
CA LEU A 28 -9.08 -20.50 -12.74
C LEU A 28 -8.38 -19.91 -11.50
N SER A 29 -7.29 -20.55 -11.06
CA SER A 29 -6.49 -20.06 -9.93
C SER A 29 -5.84 -18.71 -10.24
N GLU A 30 -5.32 -18.55 -11.46
CA GLU A 30 -4.66 -17.33 -11.89
C GLU A 30 -5.68 -16.20 -12.16
N LEU A 31 -6.88 -16.54 -12.65
CA LEU A 31 -7.97 -15.59 -12.81
C LEU A 31 -8.51 -15.11 -11.45
N ASN A 32 -8.71 -16.02 -10.50
CA ASN A 32 -9.10 -15.66 -9.13
C ASN A 32 -8.01 -14.85 -8.44
N GLY A 33 -6.74 -15.23 -8.62
CA GLY A 33 -5.58 -14.46 -8.19
C GLY A 33 -5.62 -13.02 -8.70
N ALA A 34 -5.92 -12.82 -9.98
CA ALA A 34 -6.03 -11.49 -10.58
C ALA A 34 -7.11 -10.62 -9.90
N MET A 35 -8.21 -11.22 -9.43
CA MET A 35 -9.25 -10.51 -8.69
C MET A 35 -8.77 -10.00 -7.33
N GLY A 36 -7.77 -10.64 -6.71
CA GLY A 36 -7.19 -10.22 -5.44
C GLY A 36 -6.61 -8.80 -5.48
N ASP A 37 -5.98 -8.42 -6.60
CA ASP A 37 -5.49 -7.05 -6.83
C ASP A 37 -6.65 -6.05 -6.91
N LEU A 38 -7.72 -6.41 -7.62
CA LEU A 38 -8.84 -5.49 -7.85
C LEU A 38 -9.53 -5.06 -6.56
N GLY A 39 -9.54 -5.91 -5.53
CA GLY A 39 -10.13 -5.61 -4.23
C GLY A 39 -9.53 -4.38 -3.55
N THR A 40 -8.22 -4.17 -3.66
CA THR A 40 -7.54 -2.98 -3.11
C THR A 40 -7.41 -1.85 -4.13
N TYR A 41 -7.36 -2.18 -5.43
CA TYR A 41 -7.25 -1.20 -6.51
C TYR A 41 -8.51 -0.36 -6.70
N ILE A 42 -9.69 -1.00 -6.76
CA ILE A 42 -10.96 -0.33 -7.10
C ILE A 42 -11.31 0.79 -6.12
N PRO A 43 -11.28 0.58 -4.78
CA PRO A 43 -11.65 1.63 -3.84
C PRO A 43 -10.75 2.88 -3.95
N ILE A 44 -9.44 2.67 -4.16
CA ILE A 44 -8.46 3.75 -4.24
C ILE A 44 -8.61 4.53 -5.54
N VAL A 45 -8.68 3.84 -6.69
CA VAL A 45 -8.83 4.52 -7.98
C VAL A 45 -10.17 5.23 -8.10
N LEU A 46 -11.24 4.62 -7.60
CA LEU A 46 -12.57 5.21 -7.62
C LEU A 46 -12.63 6.47 -6.75
N SER A 47 -12.08 6.42 -5.53
CA SER A 47 -12.02 7.59 -4.66
C SER A 47 -11.18 8.73 -5.26
N LEU A 48 -10.03 8.43 -5.87
CA LEU A 48 -9.23 9.45 -6.56
C LEU A 48 -9.94 10.03 -7.80
N THR A 49 -10.63 9.17 -8.57
CA THR A 49 -11.40 9.59 -9.76
C THR A 49 -12.52 10.55 -9.36
N LEU A 50 -13.29 10.20 -8.34
CA LEU A 50 -14.44 11.00 -7.91
C LEU A 50 -14.03 12.26 -7.15
N SER A 51 -12.95 12.23 -6.38
CA SER A 51 -12.54 13.36 -5.53
C SER A 51 -11.60 14.34 -6.21
N LYS A 52 -10.75 13.87 -7.12
CA LYS A 52 -9.72 14.68 -7.79
C LYS A 52 -9.87 14.75 -9.30
N ASN A 53 -10.95 14.19 -9.87
CA ASN A 53 -11.20 14.13 -11.32
C ASN A 53 -10.06 13.45 -12.10
N LEU A 54 -9.44 12.44 -11.50
CA LEU A 54 -8.39 11.65 -12.14
C LEU A 54 -8.98 10.88 -13.33
N ASN A 55 -8.29 10.90 -14.48
CA ASN A 55 -8.78 10.25 -15.69
C ASN A 55 -8.60 8.73 -15.62
N LEU A 56 -9.70 8.05 -15.29
CA LEU A 56 -9.77 6.60 -15.14
C LEU A 56 -9.27 5.82 -16.36
N GLY A 57 -9.61 6.28 -17.57
CA GLY A 57 -9.18 5.63 -18.81
C GLY A 57 -7.67 5.60 -18.95
N THR A 58 -7.00 6.76 -18.77
CA THR A 58 -5.54 6.83 -18.81
C THR A 58 -4.89 5.99 -17.71
N THR A 59 -5.44 6.02 -16.50
CA THR A 59 -4.93 5.23 -15.38
C THR A 59 -5.05 3.73 -15.65
N LEU A 60 -6.18 3.25 -16.17
CA LEU A 60 -6.35 1.84 -16.54
C LEU A 60 -5.41 1.40 -17.67
N ILE A 61 -5.21 2.26 -18.67
CA ILE A 61 -4.30 1.95 -19.79
C ILE A 61 -2.86 1.80 -19.28
N PHE A 62 -2.34 2.79 -18.55
CA PHE A 62 -0.96 2.74 -18.08
C PHE A 62 -0.75 1.65 -17.02
N THR A 63 -1.64 1.53 -16.04
CA THR A 63 -1.54 0.44 -15.04
C THR A 63 -1.70 -0.93 -15.68
N GLY A 64 -2.54 -1.07 -16.71
CA GLY A 64 -2.70 -2.30 -17.46
C GLY A 64 -1.46 -2.68 -18.24
N PHE A 65 -0.85 -1.71 -18.93
CA PHE A 65 0.42 -1.89 -19.64
C PHE A 65 1.54 -2.32 -18.70
N TYR A 66 1.71 -1.63 -17.56
CA TYR A 66 2.74 -1.98 -16.59
C TYR A 66 2.48 -3.34 -15.93
N ASN A 67 1.25 -3.68 -15.58
CA ASN A 67 0.91 -5.02 -15.07
C ASN A 67 1.25 -6.13 -16.08
N PHE A 68 0.97 -5.91 -17.37
CA PHE A 68 1.33 -6.86 -18.41
C PHE A 68 2.85 -7.01 -18.53
N LEU A 69 3.58 -5.89 -18.55
CA LEU A 69 5.03 -5.89 -18.68
C LEU A 69 5.73 -6.52 -17.47
N THR A 70 5.31 -6.19 -16.25
CA THR A 70 5.89 -6.76 -15.02
C THR A 70 5.59 -8.25 -14.91
N GLY A 71 4.37 -8.69 -15.24
CA GLY A 71 4.02 -10.11 -15.30
C GLY A 71 4.89 -10.88 -16.30
N ALA A 72 5.09 -10.34 -17.51
CA ALA A 72 5.92 -10.95 -18.53
C ALA A 72 7.42 -10.99 -18.17
N MET A 73 7.95 -9.92 -17.56
CA MET A 73 9.36 -9.80 -17.25
C MET A 73 9.79 -10.58 -15.99
N TYR A 74 9.03 -10.44 -14.90
CA TYR A 74 9.40 -10.97 -13.60
C TYR A 74 8.86 -12.38 -13.35
N GLY A 75 7.77 -12.77 -14.01
CA GLY A 75 7.19 -14.13 -13.85
C GLY A 75 6.59 -14.41 -12.48
N VAL A 76 6.49 -13.38 -11.63
CA VAL A 76 5.85 -13.43 -10.31
C VAL A 76 4.63 -12.51 -10.31
N PRO A 77 3.59 -12.83 -9.54
CA PRO A 77 2.52 -11.90 -9.29
C PRO A 77 3.10 -10.64 -8.63
N MET A 78 2.96 -9.49 -9.29
CA MET A 78 3.41 -8.19 -8.81
C MET A 78 2.30 -7.17 -9.08
N PRO A 79 1.51 -6.75 -8.08
CA PRO A 79 0.40 -5.81 -8.26
C PRO A 79 0.93 -4.42 -8.66
N VAL A 80 0.33 -3.81 -9.68
CA VAL A 80 0.57 -2.39 -10.02
C VAL A 80 -0.71 -1.61 -9.74
N GLN A 81 -0.66 -0.85 -8.64
CA GLN A 81 -1.77 -0.05 -8.11
C GLN A 81 -1.31 1.37 -7.73
N PRO A 82 -2.23 2.34 -7.57
CA PRO A 82 -1.87 3.61 -6.96
C PRO A 82 -1.32 3.38 -5.55
N MET A 83 -0.21 4.02 -5.23
CA MET A 83 0.42 3.89 -3.93
C MET A 83 -0.54 4.40 -2.85
N LYS A 84 -0.85 3.56 -1.86
CA LYS A 84 -1.76 3.89 -0.75
C LYS A 84 -1.33 5.20 -0.06
N SER A 85 -0.03 5.43 0.10
CA SER A 85 0.50 6.67 0.68
C SER A 85 0.24 7.93 -0.15
N ILE A 86 0.51 7.93 -1.47
CA ILE A 86 0.23 9.10 -2.34
C ILE A 86 -1.28 9.36 -2.39
N ALA A 87 -2.06 8.29 -2.50
CA ALA A 87 -3.51 8.39 -2.52
C ALA A 87 -4.06 8.93 -1.19
N ALA A 88 -3.47 8.55 -0.05
CA ALA A 88 -3.85 9.05 1.28
C ALA A 88 -3.60 10.54 1.43
N VAL A 89 -2.43 11.02 1.01
CA VAL A 89 -2.14 12.46 0.98
C VAL A 89 -3.09 13.17 0.02
N ALA A 90 -3.30 12.64 -1.18
CA ALA A 90 -4.19 13.25 -2.17
C ALA A 90 -5.65 13.36 -1.69
N LEU A 91 -6.19 12.32 -1.05
CA LEU A 91 -7.57 12.34 -0.55
C LEU A 91 -7.75 13.17 0.73
N SER A 92 -6.72 13.26 1.56
CA SER A 92 -6.79 13.98 2.84
C SER A 92 -6.51 15.48 2.70
N ASP A 93 -5.71 15.89 1.73
CA ASP A 93 -5.36 17.29 1.46
C ASP A 93 -6.11 17.85 0.24
N PRO A 94 -6.99 18.87 0.40
CA PRO A 94 -7.68 19.52 -0.71
C PRO A 94 -6.74 20.15 -1.75
N SER A 95 -5.59 20.68 -1.32
CA SER A 95 -4.63 21.39 -2.17
C SER A 95 -3.79 20.47 -3.06
N PHE A 96 -3.69 19.19 -2.69
CA PHE A 96 -2.94 18.20 -3.44
C PHE A 96 -3.75 17.69 -4.64
N GLY A 97 -3.50 18.24 -5.83
CA GLY A 97 -4.22 17.95 -7.06
C GLY A 97 -3.53 16.94 -7.97
N ILE A 98 -4.00 16.85 -9.21
CA ILE A 98 -3.42 15.97 -10.24
C ILE A 98 -1.95 16.32 -10.53
N PRO A 99 -1.54 17.59 -10.69
CA PRO A 99 -0.14 17.94 -10.92
C PRO A 99 0.79 17.45 -9.82
N GLU A 100 0.37 17.56 -8.56
CA GLU A 100 1.12 17.12 -7.39
C GLU A 100 1.21 15.58 -7.33
N ILE A 101 0.13 14.86 -7.65
CA ILE A 101 0.14 13.40 -7.79
C ILE A 101 1.14 12.97 -8.87
N MET A 102 1.11 13.63 -10.04
CA MET A 102 2.04 13.34 -11.15
C MET A 102 3.48 13.63 -10.76
N ALA A 103 3.75 14.78 -10.12
CA ALA A 103 5.07 15.15 -9.65
C ALA A 103 5.59 14.15 -8.61
N SER A 104 4.75 13.74 -7.66
CA SER A 104 5.09 12.72 -6.66
C SER A 104 5.44 11.38 -7.32
N GLY A 105 4.66 10.94 -8.31
CA GLY A 105 4.91 9.71 -9.05
C GLY A 105 6.22 9.76 -9.86
N ILE A 106 6.47 10.84 -10.59
CA ILE A 106 7.70 11.02 -11.39
C ILE A 106 8.93 11.10 -10.49
N LEU A 107 8.87 11.85 -9.39
CA LEU A 107 9.97 11.96 -8.43
C LEU A 107 10.25 10.62 -7.75
N THR A 108 9.21 9.92 -7.29
CA THR A 108 9.36 8.60 -6.66
C THR A 108 9.97 7.61 -7.65
N GLY A 109 9.47 7.58 -8.89
CA GLY A 109 10.02 6.73 -9.95
C GLY A 109 11.49 7.06 -10.28
N GLY A 110 11.83 8.35 -10.39
CA GLY A 110 13.21 8.80 -10.64
C GLY A 110 14.17 8.44 -9.51
N ILE A 111 13.77 8.67 -8.26
CA ILE A 111 14.57 8.31 -7.08
C ILE A 111 14.78 6.80 -7.01
N LEU A 112 13.72 6.00 -7.18
CA LEU A 112 13.81 4.55 -7.16
C LEU A 112 14.65 4.00 -8.32
N LEU A 113 14.58 4.62 -9.51
CA LEU A 113 15.42 4.24 -10.64
C LEU A 113 16.90 4.47 -10.35
N VAL A 114 17.26 5.63 -9.77
CA VAL A 114 18.64 5.93 -9.37
C VAL A 114 19.13 5.00 -8.26
N LEU A 115 18.32 4.76 -7.22
CA LEU A 115 18.66 3.84 -6.13
C LEU A 115 18.78 2.39 -6.61
N GLY A 116 17.93 1.98 -7.55
CA GLY A 116 17.95 0.67 -8.18
C GLY A 116 19.19 0.46 -9.04
N PHE A 117 19.54 1.45 -9.89
CA PHE A 117 20.73 1.37 -10.75
C PHE A 117 22.04 1.39 -9.94
N THR A 118 22.09 2.16 -8.86
CA THR A 118 23.29 2.28 -8.02
C THR A 118 23.41 1.18 -6.97
N GLY A 119 22.38 0.35 -6.78
CA GLY A 119 22.35 -0.70 -5.75
C GLY A 119 22.25 -0.18 -4.31
N LEU A 120 21.98 1.12 -4.11
CA LEU A 120 21.91 1.78 -2.80
C LEU A 120 20.63 1.44 -2.01
N MET A 121 19.70 0.68 -2.60
CA MET A 121 18.49 0.21 -1.89
C MET A 121 18.83 -0.42 -0.53
N LYS A 122 19.92 -1.21 -0.45
CA LYS A 122 20.37 -1.82 0.81
C LYS A 122 20.75 -0.80 1.88
N LEU A 123 21.32 0.35 1.48
CA LEU A 123 21.64 1.43 2.40
C LEU A 123 20.37 2.10 2.90
N ALA A 124 19.40 2.35 2.03
CA ALA A 124 18.12 2.94 2.41
C ALA A 124 17.39 2.07 3.44
N TYR A 125 17.30 0.77 3.21
CA TYR A 125 16.72 -0.18 4.18
C TYR A 125 17.48 -0.25 5.50
N LYS A 126 18.80 -0.04 5.50
CA LYS A 126 19.60 -0.02 6.74
C LYS A 126 19.49 1.30 7.50
N LEU A 127 19.25 2.40 6.79
CA LEU A 127 19.25 3.74 7.35
C LEU A 127 17.90 4.08 8.00
N ILE A 128 16.80 3.63 7.38
CA ILE A 128 15.45 3.97 7.83
C ILE A 128 14.96 2.89 8.82
N PRO A 129 14.73 3.23 10.10
CA PRO A 129 14.23 2.28 11.08
C PRO A 129 12.75 1.98 10.84
N LEU A 130 12.37 0.72 11.10
CA LEU A 130 11.00 0.23 10.91
C LEU A 130 9.95 1.05 11.66
N CYS A 131 10.30 1.56 12.84
CA CYS A 131 9.43 2.38 13.69
C CYS A 131 8.96 3.66 12.97
N VAL A 132 9.82 4.25 12.14
CA VAL A 132 9.47 5.44 11.35
C VAL A 132 8.59 5.05 10.18
N VAL A 133 8.87 3.93 9.51
CA VAL A 133 8.04 3.41 8.40
C VAL A 133 6.61 3.13 8.89
N ARG A 134 6.47 2.38 9.99
CA ARG A 134 5.16 2.08 10.60
C ARG A 134 4.44 3.36 11.05
N GLY A 135 5.16 4.36 11.57
CA GLY A 135 4.57 5.66 11.92
C GLY A 135 3.97 6.42 10.72
N ILE A 136 4.65 6.39 9.58
CA ILE A 136 4.10 6.95 8.34
C ILE A 136 2.89 6.14 7.87
N GLN A 137 2.98 4.81 7.88
CA GLN A 137 1.86 3.93 7.49
C GLN A 137 0.63 4.16 8.38
N LEU A 138 0.80 4.32 9.70
CA LEU A 138 -0.29 4.67 10.62
C LEU A 138 -0.96 5.98 10.24
N ALA A 139 -0.15 7.02 9.99
CA ALA A 139 -0.65 8.34 9.65
C ALA A 139 -1.45 8.31 8.36
N GLN A 140 -0.94 7.62 7.33
CA GLN A 140 -1.65 7.49 6.05
C GLN A 140 -2.93 6.65 6.18
N GLY A 141 -2.88 5.54 6.93
CA GLY A 141 -4.05 4.71 7.20
C GLY A 141 -5.14 5.47 7.95
N LEU A 142 -4.76 6.26 8.96
CA LEU A 142 -5.68 7.11 9.71
C LEU A 142 -6.25 8.25 8.85
N SER A 143 -5.44 8.92 8.03
CA SER A 143 -5.89 9.95 7.07
C SER A 143 -6.93 9.39 6.07
N PHE A 144 -6.69 8.18 5.57
CA PHE A 144 -7.67 7.48 4.74
C PHE A 144 -8.96 7.15 5.49
N ALA A 145 -8.86 6.57 6.68
CA ALA A 145 -10.01 6.22 7.50
C ALA A 145 -10.85 7.46 7.85
N LEU A 146 -10.22 8.59 8.19
CA LEU A 146 -10.91 9.85 8.47
C LEU A 146 -11.65 10.38 7.23
N THR A 147 -11.04 10.27 6.04
CA THR A 147 -11.68 10.67 4.78
C THR A 147 -12.88 9.77 4.46
N ALA A 148 -12.71 8.47 4.65
CA ALA A 148 -13.74 7.47 4.49
C ALA A 148 -14.95 7.71 5.41
N ILE A 149 -14.72 8.03 6.69
CA ILE A 149 -15.79 8.39 7.64
C ILE A 149 -16.57 9.62 7.16
N LYS A 150 -15.88 10.61 6.58
CA LYS A 150 -16.56 11.79 6.00
C LYS A 150 -17.43 11.39 4.81
N TYR A 151 -17.00 10.43 3.99
CA TYR A 151 -17.80 9.91 2.86
C TYR A 151 -19.02 9.13 3.36
N VAL A 152 -18.89 8.30 4.39
CA VAL A 152 -20.02 7.53 4.95
C VAL A 152 -21.04 8.44 5.65
N ARG A 153 -20.60 9.42 6.45
CA ARG A 153 -21.52 10.21 7.29
C ARG A 153 -22.26 11.32 6.56
N LYS A 154 -21.69 11.89 5.51
CA LYS A 154 -22.26 13.05 4.82
C LYS A 154 -22.37 12.81 3.33
N VAL A 155 -23.39 13.37 2.70
CA VAL A 155 -23.43 13.45 1.24
C VAL A 155 -22.36 14.45 0.82
N GLN A 156 -21.39 13.98 0.05
CA GLN A 156 -20.28 14.81 -0.41
C GLN A 156 -20.37 15.04 -1.90
N ASP A 157 -20.22 16.29 -2.31
CA ASP A 157 -19.73 16.59 -3.66
C ASP A 157 -18.24 16.31 -3.68
N LEU A 158 -17.86 15.06 -3.97
CA LEU A 158 -16.47 14.60 -4.03
C LEU A 158 -15.59 15.50 -4.91
N PRO A 159 -16.02 15.97 -6.10
CA PRO A 159 -15.19 16.85 -6.94
C PRO A 159 -14.95 18.25 -6.38
N LYS A 160 -15.84 18.73 -5.48
CA LYS A 160 -15.74 20.06 -4.86
C LYS A 160 -15.32 20.01 -3.39
N SER A 161 -15.11 18.81 -2.84
CA SER A 161 -14.87 18.53 -1.42
C SER A 161 -15.81 19.30 -0.48
N LYS A 162 -17.06 19.54 -0.92
CA LYS A 162 -18.09 20.23 -0.14
C LYS A 162 -19.05 19.22 0.47
N SER A 163 -19.19 19.31 1.79
CA SER A 163 -20.24 18.63 2.54
C SER A 163 -21.57 19.30 2.24
N LEU A 164 -22.52 18.56 1.69
CA LEU A 164 -23.91 18.99 1.60
C LEU A 164 -24.59 18.71 2.95
N ASN A 165 -25.67 17.91 2.95
CA ASN A 165 -26.46 17.57 4.12
C ASN A 165 -26.07 16.22 4.74
N GLY A 166 -26.64 15.91 5.91
CA GLY A 166 -26.57 14.58 6.50
C GLY A 166 -27.15 13.55 5.53
N ARG A 167 -26.50 12.39 5.43
CA ARG A 167 -26.92 11.31 4.54
C ARG A 167 -28.25 10.72 5.00
N ASP A 168 -29.19 10.57 4.08
CA ASP A 168 -30.48 9.95 4.36
C ASP A 168 -30.30 8.50 4.84
N TRP A 169 -31.20 8.07 5.72
CA TRP A 169 -31.13 6.72 6.29
C TRP A 169 -31.46 5.64 5.24
N PHE A 170 -32.43 5.90 4.37
CA PHE A 170 -32.92 4.97 3.35
C PHE A 170 -32.65 5.50 1.93
N GLY A 171 -32.25 4.60 1.02
CA GLY A 171 -31.92 4.90 -0.37
C GLY A 171 -30.76 4.05 -0.88
N PHE A 172 -30.51 4.04 -2.19
CA PHE A 172 -29.41 3.28 -2.81
C PHE A 172 -28.01 3.75 -2.37
N ASP A 173 -27.90 4.98 -1.84
CA ASP A 173 -26.69 5.50 -1.18
C ASP A 173 -26.97 5.84 0.30
N GLY A 174 -27.97 5.19 0.92
CA GLY A 174 -28.40 5.45 2.28
C GLY A 174 -27.42 4.94 3.34
N LEU A 175 -27.50 5.51 4.55
CA LEU A 175 -26.65 5.12 5.68
C LEU A 175 -26.82 3.63 6.06
N VAL A 176 -28.03 3.08 5.92
CA VAL A 176 -28.31 1.66 6.21
C VAL A 176 -27.47 0.73 5.33
N ILE A 177 -27.35 1.02 4.03
CA ILE A 177 -26.53 0.22 3.11
C ILE A 177 -25.06 0.27 3.53
N ALA A 178 -24.56 1.46 3.89
CA ALA A 178 -23.20 1.60 4.37
C ALA A 178 -22.97 0.78 5.66
N ILE A 179 -23.89 0.81 6.62
CA ILE A 179 -23.78 0.01 7.87
C ILE A 179 -23.81 -1.49 7.57
N VAL A 180 -24.70 -1.94 6.69
CA VAL A 180 -24.77 -3.35 6.26
C VAL A 180 -23.47 -3.76 5.56
N CYS A 181 -22.92 -2.91 4.70
CA CYS A 181 -21.61 -3.14 4.09
C CYS A 181 -20.49 -3.21 5.13
N VAL A 182 -20.46 -2.33 6.14
CA VAL A 182 -19.47 -2.41 7.23
C VAL A 182 -19.60 -3.75 7.94
N PHE A 183 -20.81 -4.14 8.33
CA PHE A 183 -21.05 -5.41 9.00
C PHE A 183 -20.60 -6.60 8.13
N PHE A 184 -20.98 -6.60 6.85
CA PHE A 184 -20.56 -7.64 5.91
C PHE A 184 -19.03 -7.71 5.77
N VAL A 185 -18.37 -6.57 5.56
CA VAL A 185 -16.90 -6.50 5.45
C VAL A 185 -16.24 -6.99 6.74
N VAL A 186 -16.76 -6.63 7.91
CA VAL A 186 -16.22 -7.08 9.21
C VAL A 186 -16.47 -8.58 9.43
N VAL A 187 -17.61 -9.12 9.01
CA VAL A 187 -17.89 -10.56 9.12
C VAL A 187 -17.04 -11.38 8.16
N VAL A 188 -16.87 -10.91 6.92
CA VAL A 188 -16.12 -11.61 5.87
C VAL A 188 -14.62 -11.50 6.06
N ASN A 189 -14.12 -10.35 6.52
CA ASN A 189 -12.71 -10.17 6.86
C ASN A 189 -12.40 -10.50 8.33
N GLY A 190 -13.41 -10.84 9.12
CA GLY A 190 -13.30 -11.09 10.55
C GLY A 190 -12.50 -12.36 10.85
N ALA A 191 -11.39 -12.18 11.57
CA ALA A 191 -10.39 -13.17 12.00
C ALA A 191 -9.37 -13.58 10.91
N GLY A 192 -8.38 -12.70 10.68
CA GLY A 192 -7.15 -13.06 9.95
C GLY A 192 -6.25 -13.96 10.80
N GLU A 193 -5.89 -15.13 10.25
CA GLU A 193 -4.82 -15.97 10.75
C GLU A 193 -3.48 -15.25 10.64
N LYS A 194 -2.63 -15.47 11.66
CA LYS A 194 -1.28 -14.94 11.75
C LYS A 194 -0.36 -15.81 10.90
N GLU A 195 0.21 -15.27 9.84
CA GLU A 195 1.47 -15.78 9.32
C GLU A 195 2.52 -14.69 9.51
N HIS A 196 3.46 -14.98 10.40
CA HIS A 196 4.58 -14.11 10.70
C HIS A 196 5.60 -14.16 9.57
N GLU A 197 6.23 -13.00 9.34
CA GLU A 197 7.57 -12.85 8.77
C GLU A 197 7.65 -12.48 7.28
N PHE A 198 6.86 -11.50 6.79
CA PHE A 198 7.15 -10.66 5.61
C PHE A 198 6.34 -9.32 5.58
N ASP A 199 5.99 -8.76 6.74
CA ASP A 199 4.86 -7.82 6.92
C ASP A 199 4.97 -6.41 6.29
N GLU A 200 6.17 -5.81 6.17
CA GLU A 200 6.26 -4.39 5.78
C GLU A 200 5.90 -4.12 4.32
N ILE A 201 6.29 -5.05 3.45
CA ILE A 201 6.01 -4.97 2.03
C ILE A 201 4.61 -5.52 1.75
N GLU A 202 4.12 -6.45 2.56
CA GLU A 202 2.85 -7.15 2.33
C GLU A 202 1.62 -6.29 2.67
N GLU A 203 1.69 -5.41 3.69
CA GLU A 203 0.59 -4.48 3.97
C GLU A 203 0.48 -3.34 2.96
N GLU A 204 1.61 -2.88 2.43
CA GLU A 204 1.63 -1.90 1.34
C GLU A 204 1.29 -2.56 -0.01
N LEU A 205 1.58 -3.85 -0.15
CA LEU A 205 1.19 -4.73 -1.25
C LEU A 205 0.01 -5.64 -0.87
N GLY A 206 -1.03 -5.14 -0.20
CA GLY A 206 -2.23 -5.96 0.08
C GLY A 206 -2.84 -6.63 -1.17
N GLY A 207 -2.64 -6.02 -2.35
CA GLY A 207 -2.96 -6.63 -3.64
C GLY A 207 -2.13 -7.88 -3.99
N LEU A 208 -0.88 -7.95 -3.53
CA LEU A 208 0.00 -9.12 -3.65
C LEU A 208 -0.49 -10.24 -2.73
N ALA A 209 -0.72 -9.92 -1.45
CA ALA A 209 -1.30 -10.86 -0.49
C ALA A 209 -2.63 -11.42 -1.00
N GLY A 210 -3.49 -10.55 -1.55
CA GLY A 210 -4.73 -10.93 -2.23
C GLY A 210 -4.48 -11.87 -3.41
N GLN A 211 -3.57 -11.53 -4.32
CA GLN A 211 -3.20 -12.39 -5.45
C GLN A 211 -2.76 -13.78 -4.97
N TYR A 212 -1.94 -13.86 -3.93
CA TYR A 212 -1.52 -15.14 -3.37
C TYR A 212 -2.66 -15.89 -2.67
N LYS A 213 -3.49 -15.23 -1.87
CA LYS A 213 -4.63 -15.84 -1.17
C LYS A 213 -5.66 -16.43 -2.12
N PHE A 214 -5.89 -15.78 -3.27
CA PHE A 214 -6.81 -16.26 -4.31
C PHE A 214 -6.16 -17.22 -5.33
N GLY A 215 -4.92 -17.65 -5.10
CA GLY A 215 -4.26 -18.70 -5.88
C GLY A 215 -3.44 -18.24 -7.08
N GLY A 216 -3.17 -16.94 -7.21
CA GLY A 216 -2.20 -16.40 -8.16
C GLY A 216 -0.78 -16.80 -7.76
N ARG A 217 -0.04 -17.41 -8.70
CA ARG A 217 1.32 -17.91 -8.45
C ARG A 217 2.29 -17.63 -9.60
N SER A 218 1.80 -17.17 -10.75
CA SER A 218 2.66 -16.79 -11.89
C SER A 218 2.46 -15.35 -12.31
N GLY A 219 3.40 -14.85 -13.12
CA GLY A 219 3.26 -13.58 -13.83
C GLY A 219 2.09 -13.57 -14.83
N GLY A 220 1.57 -14.74 -15.21
CA GLY A 220 0.39 -14.88 -16.05
C GLY A 220 -0.87 -14.27 -15.43
N CYS A 221 -1.09 -14.42 -14.12
CA CYS A 221 -2.21 -13.81 -13.39
C CYS A 221 -2.23 -12.28 -13.59
N VAL A 222 -1.10 -11.63 -13.38
CA VAL A 222 -0.99 -10.17 -13.49
C VAL A 222 -0.99 -9.71 -14.94
N ALA A 223 -0.49 -10.52 -15.86
CA ALA A 223 -0.60 -10.24 -17.29
C ALA A 223 -2.05 -10.28 -17.79
N ILE A 224 -2.87 -11.25 -17.34
CA ILE A 224 -4.32 -11.28 -17.63
C ILE A 224 -4.98 -10.02 -17.07
N LEU A 225 -4.70 -9.69 -15.82
CA LEU A 225 -5.22 -8.49 -15.18
C LEU A 225 -4.86 -7.23 -15.96
N GLY A 226 -3.60 -7.12 -16.39
CA GLY A 226 -3.10 -6.00 -17.18
C GLY A 226 -3.78 -5.90 -18.54
N ALA A 227 -3.95 -7.02 -19.23
CA ALA A 227 -4.69 -7.09 -20.49
C ALA A 227 -6.16 -6.69 -20.30
N ALA A 228 -6.82 -7.16 -19.25
CA ALA A 228 -8.19 -6.76 -18.92
C ALA A 228 -8.30 -5.25 -18.65
N LYS A 229 -7.39 -4.68 -17.86
CA LYS A 229 -7.31 -3.22 -17.61
C LYS A 229 -7.08 -2.43 -18.91
N LEU A 230 -6.22 -2.92 -19.81
CA LEU A 230 -5.99 -2.30 -21.13
C LEU A 230 -7.25 -2.32 -22.00
N VAL A 231 -7.91 -3.46 -22.12
CA VAL A 231 -9.15 -3.60 -22.90
C VAL A 231 -10.23 -2.68 -22.34
N LEU A 232 -10.43 -2.67 -21.02
CA LEU A 232 -11.39 -1.78 -20.37
C LEU A 232 -11.04 -0.30 -20.58
N GLY A 233 -9.76 0.06 -20.49
CA GLY A 233 -9.30 1.43 -20.70
C GLY A 233 -9.50 1.93 -22.12
N PHE A 234 -9.19 1.12 -23.14
CA PHE A 234 -9.38 1.49 -24.55
C PHE A 234 -10.84 1.44 -25.01
N VAL A 235 -11.60 0.41 -24.62
CA VAL A 235 -12.97 0.19 -25.10
C VAL A 235 -13.98 1.02 -24.32
N LEU A 236 -13.80 1.12 -22.99
CA LEU A 236 -14.80 1.70 -22.09
C LEU A 236 -14.27 2.93 -21.33
N GLY A 237 -13.08 3.47 -21.63
CA GLY A 237 -12.46 4.52 -20.80
C GLY A 237 -13.37 5.72 -20.49
N SER A 238 -14.06 6.27 -21.50
CA SER A 238 -14.99 7.40 -21.33
C SER A 238 -16.33 6.97 -20.71
N SER A 239 -16.85 5.80 -21.08
CA SER A 239 -18.13 5.28 -20.57
C SER A 239 -18.05 4.79 -19.11
N LEU A 240 -16.92 4.19 -18.74
CA LEU A 240 -16.67 3.66 -17.39
C LEU A 240 -16.57 4.79 -16.37
N ALA A 241 -16.05 5.96 -16.77
CA ALA A 241 -16.04 7.14 -15.93
C ALA A 241 -17.48 7.58 -15.56
N HIS A 242 -18.41 7.53 -16.51
CA HIS A 242 -19.83 7.84 -16.25
C HIS A 242 -20.49 6.80 -15.35
N PHE A 243 -20.17 5.51 -15.51
CA PHE A 243 -20.64 4.46 -14.61
C PHE A 243 -20.12 4.66 -13.18
N PHE A 244 -18.86 5.05 -13.03
CA PHE A 244 -18.22 5.28 -11.73
C PHE A 244 -18.77 6.51 -10.99
N GLN A 245 -19.26 7.52 -11.71
CA GLN A 245 -19.96 8.67 -11.11
C GLN A 245 -21.30 8.30 -10.45
N GLN A 246 -21.90 7.18 -10.83
CA GLN A 246 -23.13 6.66 -10.22
C GLN A 246 -22.87 5.72 -9.05
N PHE A 247 -21.60 5.44 -8.73
CA PHE A 247 -21.24 4.54 -7.66
C PHE A 247 -21.61 5.13 -6.29
N PRO A 248 -22.30 4.39 -5.41
CA PRO A 248 -22.73 4.89 -4.11
C PRO A 248 -21.53 5.27 -3.24
N VAL A 249 -21.45 6.56 -2.89
CA VAL A 249 -20.35 7.14 -2.11
C VAL A 249 -20.24 6.51 -0.72
N GLY A 250 -21.34 5.96 -0.20
CA GLY A 250 -21.37 5.26 1.08
C GLY A 250 -20.60 3.96 1.04
N ILE A 251 -20.85 3.13 0.02
CA ILE A 251 -20.11 1.87 -0.17
C ILE A 251 -18.64 2.18 -0.42
N LEU A 252 -18.35 3.20 -1.23
CA LEU A 252 -16.97 3.65 -1.46
C LEU A 252 -16.29 4.06 -0.15
N GLY A 253 -17.00 4.80 0.71
CA GLY A 253 -16.52 5.16 2.03
C GLY A 253 -16.21 3.94 2.89
N VAL A 254 -17.06 2.91 2.88
CA VAL A 254 -16.80 1.67 3.64
C VAL A 254 -15.58 0.92 3.13
N LEU A 255 -15.43 0.80 1.80
CA LEU A 255 -14.27 0.14 1.18
C LEU A 255 -12.97 0.91 1.47
N LEU A 256 -13.02 2.24 1.39
CA LEU A 256 -11.88 3.11 1.71
C LEU A 256 -11.54 3.07 3.21
N LEU A 257 -12.54 2.94 4.08
CA LEU A 257 -12.34 2.77 5.51
C LEU A 257 -11.58 1.48 5.81
N PHE A 258 -11.98 0.37 5.18
CA PHE A 258 -11.29 -0.91 5.33
C PHE A 258 -9.84 -0.83 4.82
N ALA A 259 -9.61 -0.22 3.65
CA ALA A 259 -8.27 -0.01 3.12
C ALA A 259 -7.38 0.85 4.05
N GLY A 260 -7.96 1.86 4.71
CA GLY A 260 -7.27 2.67 5.71
C GLY A 260 -6.94 1.91 6.99
N ILE A 261 -7.86 1.06 7.46
CA ILE A 261 -7.64 0.19 8.63
C ILE A 261 -6.57 -0.87 8.33
N GLU A 262 -6.62 -1.52 7.17
CA GLU A 262 -5.62 -2.48 6.70
C GLU A 262 -4.22 -1.87 6.75
N LEU A 263 -4.06 -0.63 6.27
CA LEU A 263 -2.79 0.09 6.33
C LEU A 263 -2.39 0.51 7.76
N ALA A 264 -3.36 0.80 8.63
CA ALA A 264 -3.10 1.19 10.01
C ALA A 264 -2.70 0.00 10.91
N MET A 265 -3.14 -1.22 10.59
CA MET A 265 -2.82 -2.43 11.36
C MET A 265 -1.32 -2.75 11.40
N ALA A 266 -0.56 -2.18 10.46
CA ALA A 266 0.90 -2.19 10.40
C ALA A 266 1.63 -1.86 11.69
N CYS A 267 0.99 -1.06 12.53
CA CYS A 267 1.62 -0.58 13.75
C CYS A 267 1.60 -1.61 14.88
N ARG A 268 0.90 -2.74 14.69
CA ARG A 268 0.72 -3.76 15.71
C ARG A 268 2.01 -4.52 16.03
N ASP A 269 2.96 -4.57 15.10
CA ASP A 269 4.18 -5.39 15.22
C ASP A 269 5.27 -4.74 16.11
N MET A 270 4.97 -3.62 16.77
CA MET A 270 5.96 -2.88 17.55
C MET A 270 6.12 -3.42 18.98
N ASN A 271 7.23 -4.11 19.22
CA ASN A 271 7.47 -4.82 20.49
C ASN A 271 8.17 -3.97 21.58
N ASN A 272 8.77 -2.82 21.24
CA ASN A 272 9.52 -1.98 22.19
C ASN A 272 8.79 -0.66 22.49
N LYS A 273 8.87 -0.19 23.74
CA LYS A 273 8.25 1.08 24.16
C LYS A 273 8.85 2.30 23.47
N GLU A 274 10.17 2.34 23.29
CA GLU A 274 10.87 3.45 22.64
C GLU A 274 10.51 3.57 21.16
N ASP A 275 10.49 2.42 20.47
CA ASP A 275 10.12 2.33 19.07
C ASP A 275 8.64 2.71 18.85
N SER A 276 7.74 2.27 19.73
CA SER A 276 6.34 2.69 19.73
C SER A 276 6.18 4.19 19.99
N PHE A 277 7.01 4.78 20.85
CA PHE A 277 7.01 6.24 21.08
C PHE A 277 7.44 7.00 19.81
N VAL A 278 8.51 6.58 19.14
CA VAL A 278 8.94 7.17 17.86
C VAL A 278 7.85 7.05 16.79
N MET A 279 7.23 5.87 16.69
CA MET A 279 6.14 5.59 15.75
C MET A 279 4.93 6.52 15.98
N LEU A 280 4.46 6.64 17.23
CA LEU A 280 3.33 7.51 17.57
C LEU A 280 3.66 9.00 17.40
N LEU A 281 4.88 9.42 17.73
CA LEU A 281 5.34 10.79 17.51
C LEU A 281 5.39 11.12 16.01
N CYS A 282 5.98 10.23 15.21
CA CYS A 282 6.02 10.34 13.75
C CYS A 282 4.60 10.46 13.17
N THR A 283 3.67 9.65 13.69
CA THR A 283 2.25 9.67 13.31
C THR A 283 1.60 11.01 13.63
N ALA A 284 1.74 11.48 14.88
CA ALA A 284 1.13 12.71 15.35
C ALA A 284 1.66 13.93 14.56
N VAL A 285 2.97 14.02 14.34
CA VAL A 285 3.57 15.10 13.56
C VAL A 285 3.14 15.05 12.09
N SER A 286 3.02 13.86 11.51
CA SER A 286 2.53 13.70 10.13
C SER A 286 1.10 14.21 9.95
N LEU A 287 0.22 13.92 10.91
CA LEU A 287 -1.18 14.30 10.86
C LEU A 287 -1.41 15.78 11.19
N VAL A 288 -0.72 16.31 12.21
CA VAL A 288 -0.88 17.70 12.64
C VAL A 288 -0.13 18.66 11.72
N GLY A 289 1.06 18.27 11.25
CA GLY A 289 1.91 19.09 10.39
C GLY A 289 1.51 19.08 8.91
N SER A 290 0.40 18.40 8.55
CA SER A 290 -0.07 18.20 7.17
C SER A 290 1.02 17.72 6.19
N SER A 291 2.06 17.05 6.70
CA SER A 291 3.21 16.66 5.89
C SER A 291 3.86 15.40 6.44
N ALA A 292 3.82 14.33 5.64
CA ALA A 292 4.51 13.07 5.92
C ALA A 292 6.03 13.27 6.03
N ALA A 293 6.59 14.24 5.29
CA ALA A 293 8.02 14.53 5.34
C ALA A 293 8.46 15.07 6.72
N LEU A 294 7.64 15.92 7.35
CA LEU A 294 7.91 16.44 8.70
C LEU A 294 7.85 15.33 9.74
N GLY A 295 6.87 14.44 9.64
CA GLY A 295 6.77 13.29 10.54
C GLY A 295 7.92 12.31 10.38
N PHE A 296 8.33 12.03 9.14
CA PHE A 296 9.49 11.18 8.85
C PHE A 296 10.78 11.79 9.44
N LEU A 297 11.03 13.08 9.19
CA LEU A 297 12.24 13.76 9.69
C LEU A 297 12.25 13.80 11.22
N CYS A 298 11.13 14.16 11.85
CA CYS A 298 11.00 14.17 13.31
C CYS A 298 11.24 12.77 13.90
N GLY A 299 10.63 11.74 13.31
CA GLY A 299 10.81 10.35 13.73
C GLY A 299 12.28 9.89 13.63
N MET A 300 12.95 10.21 12.53
CA MET A 300 14.38 9.92 12.34
C MET A 300 15.27 10.58 13.39
N VAL A 301 15.02 11.86 13.69
CA VAL A 301 15.78 12.60 14.71
C VAL A 301 15.58 11.99 16.09
N VAL A 302 14.33 11.74 16.49
CA VAL A 302 14.04 11.17 17.82
C VAL A 302 14.59 9.76 17.96
N PHE A 303 14.48 8.92 16.93
CA PHE A 303 15.10 7.60 16.93
C PHE A 303 16.62 7.69 17.12
N GLY A 304 17.29 8.59 16.41
CA GLY A 304 18.73 8.83 16.55
C GLY A 304 19.12 9.23 17.97
N VAL A 305 18.38 10.18 18.57
CA VAL A 305 18.62 10.66 19.94
C VAL A 305 18.43 9.55 20.98
N LEU A 306 17.35 8.76 20.88
CA LEU A 306 17.10 7.64 21.80
C LEU A 306 18.17 6.56 21.69
N LYS A 307 18.62 6.26 20.46
CA LYS A 307 19.69 5.30 20.22
C LYS A 307 21.02 5.75 20.84
N VAL A 308 21.39 7.01 20.67
CA VAL A 308 22.59 7.60 21.29
C VAL A 308 22.50 7.58 22.82
N ARG A 309 21.34 7.90 23.39
CA ARG A 309 21.10 7.83 24.84
C ARG A 309 21.31 6.41 25.38
N ASN A 310 20.78 5.39 24.71
CA ASN A 310 20.93 4.00 25.14
C ASN A 310 22.36 3.49 25.02
N LEU A 311 23.06 3.84 23.93
CA LEU A 311 24.49 3.56 23.78
C LEU A 311 25.32 4.16 24.91
N THR A 312 24.98 5.38 25.32
CA THR A 312 25.66 6.09 26.42
C THR A 312 25.37 5.46 27.78
N SER A 313 24.11 5.09 28.04
CA SER A 313 23.68 4.41 29.27
C SER A 313 24.37 3.06 29.46
N VAL A 314 24.41 2.22 28.41
CA VAL A 314 25.09 0.91 28.45
C VAL A 314 26.58 1.07 28.68
N LYS A 315 27.23 2.03 28.00
CA LYS A 315 28.66 2.28 28.18
C LYS A 315 28.98 2.75 29.61
N SER A 316 28.15 3.63 30.17
CA SER A 316 28.26 4.10 31.56
C SER A 316 28.09 2.98 32.59
N LEU A 317 27.11 2.09 32.41
CA LEU A 317 26.91 0.92 33.27
C LEU A 317 28.08 -0.07 33.19
N SER A 318 28.62 -0.28 31.99
CA SER A 318 29.79 -1.15 31.80
C SER A 318 31.05 -0.62 32.47
N SER A 319 31.25 0.71 32.53
CA SER A 319 32.37 1.31 33.26
C SER A 319 32.23 1.21 34.77
N ILE A 320 31.01 1.32 35.31
CA ILE A 320 30.74 1.22 36.75
C ILE A 320 31.02 -0.22 37.24
N TRP A 321 30.50 -1.23 36.54
CA TRP A 321 30.77 -2.64 36.87
C TRP A 321 32.25 -3.01 36.80
N LYS A 322 33.01 -2.38 35.91
CA LYS A 322 34.45 -2.64 35.78
C LYS A 322 35.25 -2.05 36.95
N HIS A 323 34.73 -1.03 37.63
CA HIS A 323 35.34 -0.48 38.85
C HIS A 323 34.98 -1.30 40.10
N GLU A 324 33.72 -1.73 40.27
CA GLU A 324 33.34 -2.58 41.41
C GLU A 324 34.01 -3.97 41.39
N GLY A 325 34.23 -4.55 40.21
CA GLY A 325 34.95 -5.83 40.09
C GLY A 325 36.46 -5.75 40.36
N GLN A 326 37.03 -4.53 40.47
CA GLN A 326 38.45 -4.32 40.82
C GLN A 326 38.64 -4.01 42.32
N GLU A 327 37.57 -3.70 43.05
CA GLU A 327 37.60 -3.40 44.49
C GLU A 327 37.37 -4.64 45.39
N GLN A 328 37.11 -5.82 44.79
CA GLN A 328 36.90 -7.09 45.52
C GLN A 328 38.02 -8.13 45.36
N VAL A 329 39.24 -7.70 44.98
CA VAL A 329 40.44 -8.56 44.94
C VAL A 329 41.50 -8.05 45.91
#